data_AF-A0A2M7FCK4-F1
#
_entry.id   AF-A0A2M7FCK4-F1
#
_cell.length_a   1.000
_cell.length_b   1.000
_cell.length_c   1.000
_cell.angle_alpha   90.00
_cell.angle_beta   90.00
_cell.angle_gamma   90.00
#
_symmetry.space_group_name_H-M   'P 1'
#
loop_
_entity.id
_entity.type
_entity.pdbx_description
1 polymer ?
#
loop_
_entity_poly.entity_id
_entity_poly.type
_entity_poly.pdbx_seq_one_letter_code
_entity_poly.pdbx_strand_id
1 'polypeptide(L)'
;LLAKLASGMEKPDGLVRIRQQEIASLMETLPAAELCGIGKHIEGHLGALGIRTCGDLGRASVSTLRRRFGILGETLSAMGRGEDPSPVVPMEQEPEAKSIGHSTTLPMNVSDPLILNRALLQLSEMVARRARRNHLAGRVVILTLRYADFQTFSRRIRLARFVHHGPEIYLAAREIIGTLQLRQRVRLLGVTLSDLTRDILQLPLFETERRKESLSEAMDRVNDRYGMFTLTWGTLRDRSREPGVISPAWRPSGNHYVNVK
;
A
#
# COMPACT_ATOMS: atom_id res chain seq x y z
N LEU A 1 -10.82 18.05 -2.11
CA LEU A 1 -10.48 18.23 -3.55
C LEU A 1 -9.72 19.54 -3.85
N LEU A 2 -10.39 20.70 -3.80
CA LEU A 2 -9.84 21.97 -4.32
C LEU A 2 -8.55 22.45 -3.63
N ALA A 3 -8.43 22.26 -2.31
CA ALA A 3 -7.19 22.59 -1.59
C ALA A 3 -5.98 21.81 -2.13
N LYS A 4 -6.17 20.53 -2.50
CA LYS A 4 -5.12 19.70 -3.07
C LYS A 4 -4.75 20.13 -4.49
N LEU A 5 -5.72 20.58 -5.28
CA LEU A 5 -5.50 21.18 -6.59
C LEU A 5 -4.68 22.48 -6.46
N ALA A 6 -5.15 23.42 -5.63
CA ALA A 6 -4.49 24.71 -5.37
C ALA A 6 -3.01 24.55 -4.97
N SER A 7 -2.72 23.57 -4.09
CA SER A 7 -1.34 23.27 -3.67
C SER A 7 -0.38 22.89 -4.80
N GLY A 8 -0.89 22.53 -5.99
CA GLY A 8 -0.11 22.13 -7.15
C GLY A 8 0.11 23.22 -8.19
N MET A 9 -0.70 24.28 -8.20
CA MET A 9 -0.80 25.23 -9.32
C MET A 9 0.43 26.16 -9.43
N GLU A 10 0.94 26.67 -8.30
CA GLU A 10 2.08 27.60 -8.26
C GLU A 10 3.28 26.97 -7.55
N LYS A 11 3.65 25.74 -7.90
CA LYS A 11 4.88 25.14 -7.38
C LYS A 11 6.10 25.61 -8.18
N PRO A 12 7.30 25.75 -7.55
CA PRO A 12 7.56 25.66 -6.09
C PRO A 12 7.26 26.98 -5.35
N ASP A 13 7.07 26.90 -4.03
CA ASP A 13 6.94 28.05 -3.08
C ASP A 13 5.79 29.06 -3.33
N GLY A 14 4.77 28.70 -4.10
CA GLY A 14 3.57 29.53 -4.28
C GLY A 14 2.44 29.23 -3.29
N LEU A 15 1.51 30.18 -3.20
CA LEU A 15 0.32 30.11 -2.35
C LEU A 15 -0.92 30.50 -3.16
N VAL A 16 -1.75 29.51 -3.48
CA VAL A 16 -2.99 29.71 -4.24
C VAL A 16 -4.21 29.67 -3.34
N ARG A 17 -5.09 30.68 -3.49
CA ARG A 17 -6.41 30.73 -2.84
C ARG A 17 -7.50 30.71 -3.90
N ILE A 18 -8.32 29.67 -3.91
CA ILE A 18 -9.51 29.55 -4.76
C ILE A 18 -10.73 29.99 -3.96
N ARG A 19 -11.42 31.03 -4.42
CA ARG A 19 -12.66 31.53 -3.80
C ARG A 19 -13.88 30.83 -4.41
N GLN A 20 -14.98 30.77 -3.68
CA GLN A 20 -16.21 30.08 -4.11
C GLN A 20 -16.70 30.53 -5.49
N GLN A 21 -16.66 31.84 -5.76
CA GLN A 21 -17.08 32.43 -7.03
C GLN A 21 -16.15 32.12 -8.21
N GLU A 22 -14.91 31.68 -7.96
CA GLU A 22 -13.91 31.35 -8.98
C GLU A 22 -14.00 29.87 -9.39
N ILE A 23 -14.70 29.03 -8.63
CA ILE A 23 -14.72 27.58 -8.84
C ILE A 23 -15.31 27.24 -10.21
N ALA A 24 -16.46 27.80 -10.57
CA ALA A 24 -17.14 27.46 -11.81
C ALA A 24 -16.28 27.78 -13.04
N SER A 25 -15.66 28.97 -13.09
CA SER A 25 -14.78 29.38 -14.20
C SER A 25 -13.49 28.57 -14.24
N LEU A 26 -12.92 28.24 -13.08
CA LEU A 26 -11.74 27.39 -12.98
C LEU A 26 -12.05 25.98 -13.52
N MET A 27 -13.14 25.36 -13.06
CA MET A 27 -13.51 24.00 -13.46
C MET A 27 -13.83 23.91 -14.95
N GLU A 28 -14.41 24.95 -15.56
CA GLU A 28 -14.80 24.89 -16.98
C GLU A 28 -13.63 24.56 -17.91
N THR A 29 -12.43 25.06 -17.59
CA THR A 29 -11.24 24.91 -18.46
C THR A 29 -10.18 23.95 -17.92
N LEU A 30 -10.21 23.63 -16.62
CA LEU A 30 -9.22 22.78 -15.98
C LEU A 30 -9.25 21.36 -16.57
N PRO A 31 -8.11 20.79 -17.04
CA PRO A 31 -8.07 19.40 -17.47
C PRO A 31 -8.50 18.45 -16.35
N ALA A 32 -9.34 17.46 -16.67
CA ALA A 32 -9.83 16.50 -15.66
C ALA A 32 -8.69 15.74 -14.97
N ALA A 33 -7.57 15.50 -15.67
CA ALA A 33 -6.39 14.81 -15.14
C ALA A 33 -5.67 15.56 -14.01
N GLU A 34 -5.92 16.87 -13.85
CA GLU A 34 -5.35 17.66 -12.73
C GLU A 34 -6.07 17.39 -11.40
N LEU A 35 -7.28 16.83 -11.44
CA LEU A 35 -8.01 16.48 -10.23
C LEU A 35 -7.39 15.26 -9.54
N CYS A 36 -7.15 15.38 -8.24
CA CYS A 36 -6.63 14.26 -7.46
C CYS A 36 -7.58 13.07 -7.50
N GLY A 37 -7.06 11.89 -7.83
CA GLY A 37 -7.85 10.68 -8.02
C GLY A 37 -8.12 10.33 -9.49
N ILE A 38 -7.89 11.24 -10.44
CA ILE A 38 -7.96 10.97 -11.87
C ILE A 38 -6.55 10.67 -12.39
N GLY A 39 -6.18 9.39 -12.40
CA GLY A 39 -4.93 8.92 -13.02
C GLY A 39 -5.10 8.54 -14.49
N LYS A 40 -3.99 8.26 -15.18
CA LYS A 40 -3.92 7.92 -16.62
C LYS A 40 -5.00 6.95 -17.12
N HIS A 41 -5.35 5.94 -16.32
CA HIS A 41 -6.37 4.97 -16.70
C HIS A 41 -7.78 5.57 -16.69
N ILE A 42 -8.14 6.34 -15.66
CA ILE A 42 -9.44 7.02 -15.60
C ILE A 42 -9.49 8.11 -16.68
N GLU A 43 -8.42 8.88 -16.82
CA GLU A 43 -8.28 9.89 -17.88
C GLU A 43 -8.51 9.29 -19.27
N GLY A 44 -7.88 8.16 -19.59
CA GLY A 44 -8.09 7.48 -20.88
C GLY A 44 -9.55 7.07 -21.12
N HIS A 45 -10.24 6.58 -20.09
CA HIS A 45 -11.67 6.24 -20.19
C HIS A 45 -12.58 7.46 -20.29
N LEU A 46 -12.26 8.55 -19.61
CA LEU A 46 -12.95 9.83 -19.76
C LEU A 46 -12.76 10.39 -21.16
N GLY A 47 -11.53 10.36 -21.68
CA GLY A 47 -11.21 10.78 -23.03
C GLY A 47 -11.96 9.98 -24.10
N ALA A 48 -12.13 8.67 -23.90
CA ALA A 48 -12.95 7.82 -24.78
C ALA A 48 -14.45 8.19 -24.75
N LEU A 49 -14.91 8.87 -23.70
CA LEU A 49 -16.26 9.45 -23.61
C LEU A 49 -16.32 10.91 -24.10
N GLY A 50 -15.22 11.45 -24.63
CA GLY A 50 -15.12 12.85 -25.06
C GLY A 50 -14.93 13.86 -23.92
N ILE A 51 -14.71 13.39 -22.69
CA ILE A 51 -14.56 14.24 -21.50
C ILE A 51 -13.08 14.59 -21.32
N ARG A 52 -12.73 15.88 -21.42
CA ARG A 52 -11.33 16.35 -21.28
C ARG A 52 -11.16 17.34 -20.14
N THR A 53 -12.14 18.19 -19.90
CA THR A 53 -12.11 19.21 -18.84
C THR A 53 -12.98 18.81 -17.65
N CYS A 54 -12.81 19.50 -16.52
CA CYS A 54 -13.67 19.33 -15.36
C CYS A 54 -15.10 19.82 -15.67
N GLY A 55 -15.25 20.87 -16.48
CA GLY A 55 -16.55 21.33 -17.01
C GLY A 55 -17.28 20.23 -17.78
N ASP A 56 -16.57 19.54 -18.70
CA ASP A 56 -17.14 18.39 -19.41
C ASP A 56 -17.55 17.27 -18.45
N LEU A 57 -16.71 17.01 -17.45
CA LEU A 57 -16.97 15.97 -16.44
C LEU A 57 -18.18 16.32 -15.55
N GLY A 58 -18.32 17.58 -15.15
CA GLY A 58 -19.42 18.07 -14.33
C GLY A 58 -20.75 18.10 -15.07
N ARG A 59 -20.73 18.34 -16.39
CA ARG A 59 -21.89 18.30 -17.30
C ARG A 59 -22.26 16.88 -17.75
N ALA A 60 -21.33 15.93 -17.66
CA ALA A 60 -21.60 14.55 -18.06
C ALA A 60 -22.70 13.91 -17.20
N SER A 61 -23.58 13.15 -17.86
CA SER A 61 -24.65 12.45 -17.16
C SER A 61 -24.11 11.45 -16.14
N VAL A 62 -24.58 11.55 -14.89
CA VAL A 62 -24.21 10.63 -13.81
C VAL A 62 -24.48 9.18 -14.19
N SER A 63 -25.55 8.89 -14.95
CA SER A 63 -25.87 7.53 -15.39
C SER A 63 -24.81 6.97 -16.36
N THR A 64 -24.25 7.82 -17.23
CA THR A 64 -23.17 7.46 -18.17
C THR A 64 -21.88 7.18 -17.41
N LEU A 65 -21.53 8.05 -16.47
CA LEU A 65 -20.36 7.87 -15.63
C LEU A 65 -20.50 6.62 -14.73
N ARG A 66 -21.66 6.37 -14.14
CA ARG A 66 -21.92 5.16 -13.33
C ARG A 66 -21.82 3.89 -14.17
N ARG A 67 -22.31 3.91 -15.41
CA ARG A 67 -22.18 2.75 -16.32
C ARG A 67 -20.72 2.41 -16.60
N ARG A 68 -19.85 3.43 -16.73
CA ARG A 68 -18.43 3.23 -17.04
C ARG A 68 -17.56 2.93 -15.82
N PHE A 69 -17.81 3.61 -14.69
CA PHE A 69 -16.93 3.66 -13.52
C PHE A 69 -17.57 3.09 -12.23
N GLY A 70 -18.83 2.63 -12.28
CA GLY A 70 -19.55 2.15 -11.11
C GLY A 70 -19.86 3.28 -10.13
N ILE A 71 -19.71 3.02 -8.83
CA ILE A 71 -19.98 4.01 -7.77
C ILE A 71 -19.12 5.28 -7.90
N LEU A 72 -17.91 5.16 -8.46
CA LEU A 72 -17.02 6.29 -8.69
C LEU A 72 -17.60 7.31 -9.68
N GLY A 73 -18.55 6.92 -10.54
CA GLY A 73 -19.16 7.83 -11.51
C GLY A 73 -19.86 9.02 -10.85
N GLU A 74 -20.46 8.81 -9.67
CA GLU A 74 -21.08 9.89 -8.89
C GLU A 74 -20.04 10.86 -8.35
N THR A 75 -18.97 10.31 -7.75
CA THR A 75 -17.84 11.09 -7.24
C THR A 75 -17.18 11.90 -8.36
N LEU A 76 -16.93 11.29 -9.51
CA LEU A 76 -16.32 11.96 -10.66
C LEU A 76 -17.19 13.13 -11.16
N SER A 77 -18.52 12.94 -11.22
CA SER A 77 -19.44 14.02 -11.60
C SER A 77 -19.39 15.19 -10.61
N ALA A 78 -19.40 14.92 -9.30
CA ALA A 78 -19.27 15.92 -8.25
C ALA A 78 -17.92 16.65 -8.35
N MET A 79 -16.82 15.90 -8.51
CA MET A 79 -15.48 16.45 -8.68
C MET A 79 -15.38 17.40 -9.88
N GLY A 80 -16.04 17.08 -11.00
CA GLY A 80 -16.10 17.96 -12.18
C GLY A 80 -16.76 19.31 -11.90
N ARG A 81 -17.69 19.38 -10.94
CA ARG A 81 -18.29 20.63 -10.44
C ARG A 81 -17.51 21.29 -9.31
N GLY A 82 -16.35 20.75 -8.93
CA GLY A 82 -15.56 21.21 -7.79
C GLY A 82 -16.16 20.83 -6.43
N GLU A 83 -17.11 19.90 -6.40
CA GLU A 83 -17.78 19.42 -5.19
C GLU A 83 -17.04 18.23 -4.57
N ASP A 84 -16.77 18.30 -3.27
CA ASP A 84 -16.23 17.19 -2.48
C ASP A 84 -16.77 17.31 -1.04
N PRO A 85 -17.83 16.57 -0.67
CA PRO A 85 -18.44 16.66 0.65
C PRO A 85 -17.63 15.92 1.72
N SER A 86 -16.50 15.30 1.37
CA SER A 86 -15.71 14.52 2.31
C SER A 86 -15.19 15.41 3.43
N PRO A 87 -15.44 15.07 4.70
CA PRO A 87 -14.95 15.86 5.82
C PRO A 87 -13.43 15.74 5.93
N VAL A 88 -12.80 16.76 6.52
CA VAL A 88 -11.45 16.60 7.06
C VAL A 88 -11.57 15.71 8.29
N VAL A 89 -11.03 14.50 8.21
CA VAL A 89 -11.02 13.55 9.33
C VAL A 89 -9.81 13.87 10.22
N PRO A 90 -10.01 14.20 11.51
CA PRO A 90 -8.91 14.37 12.45
C PRO A 90 -8.10 13.08 12.59
N MET A 91 -6.82 13.20 12.95
CA MET A 91 -5.91 12.05 13.05
C MET A 91 -6.40 11.01 14.07
N GLU A 92 -7.09 11.45 15.12
CA GLU A 92 -7.65 10.59 16.17
C GLU A 92 -8.84 9.76 15.69
N GLN A 93 -9.45 10.14 14.56
CA GLN A 93 -10.61 9.49 13.95
C GLN A 93 -10.22 8.76 12.66
N GLU A 94 -8.93 8.64 12.36
CA GLU A 94 -8.49 7.89 11.19
C GLU A 94 -9.00 6.44 11.27
N PRO A 95 -9.61 5.92 10.19
CA PRO A 95 -10.10 4.56 10.19
C PRO A 95 -8.94 3.58 10.37
N GLU A 96 -9.19 2.52 11.14
CA GLU A 96 -8.20 1.50 11.39
C GLU A 96 -7.65 0.90 10.09
N ALA A 97 -6.36 0.58 10.10
CA ALA A 97 -5.72 -0.04 8.95
C ALA A 97 -6.41 -1.37 8.62
N LYS A 98 -6.87 -1.52 7.38
CA LYS A 98 -7.52 -2.76 6.90
C LYS A 98 -6.51 -3.87 6.56
N SER A 99 -5.26 -3.48 6.31
CA SER A 99 -4.17 -4.38 5.97
C SER A 99 -2.81 -3.76 6.24
N ILE A 100 -1.81 -4.61 6.50
CA ILE A 100 -0.40 -4.23 6.64
C ILE A 100 0.42 -5.14 5.74
N GLY A 101 1.20 -4.54 4.84
CA GLY A 101 2.01 -5.28 3.88
C GLY A 101 3.39 -4.68 3.67
N HIS A 102 4.23 -5.50 3.05
CA HIS A 102 5.50 -5.09 2.49
C HIS A 102 5.69 -5.75 1.13
N SER A 103 6.30 -5.02 0.19
CA SER A 103 6.64 -5.56 -1.12
C SER A 103 7.98 -5.04 -1.57
N THR A 104 8.72 -5.85 -2.31
CA THR A 104 10.03 -5.52 -2.82
C THR A 104 10.13 -5.84 -4.30
N THR A 105 10.69 -4.92 -5.08
CA THR A 105 11.11 -5.19 -6.46
C THR A 105 12.46 -5.86 -6.38
N LEU A 106 12.56 -7.07 -6.92
CA LEU A 106 13.77 -7.87 -6.86
C LEU A 106 14.85 -7.23 -7.76
N PRO A 107 16.14 -7.33 -7.37
CA PRO A 107 17.24 -6.72 -8.14
C PRO A 107 17.35 -7.29 -9.55
N MET A 108 16.90 -8.53 -9.74
CA MET A 108 16.74 -9.16 -11.04
C MET A 108 15.44 -9.95 -11.07
N ASN A 109 14.87 -10.16 -12.25
CA ASN A 109 13.71 -11.01 -12.40
C ASN A 109 14.13 -12.47 -12.14
N VAL A 110 13.51 -13.16 -11.17
CA VAL A 110 13.90 -14.50 -10.73
C VAL A 110 12.75 -15.49 -10.73
N SER A 111 13.05 -16.76 -10.99
CA SER A 111 12.14 -17.89 -10.78
C SER A 111 12.71 -18.93 -9.82
N ASP A 112 13.93 -18.70 -9.31
CA ASP A 112 14.60 -19.60 -8.37
C ASP A 112 13.81 -19.66 -7.05
N PRO A 113 13.30 -20.85 -6.66
CA PRO A 113 12.59 -21.02 -5.41
C PRO A 113 13.39 -20.57 -4.19
N LEU A 114 14.71 -20.75 -4.15
CA LEU A 114 15.53 -20.37 -3.01
C LEU A 114 15.51 -18.85 -2.79
N ILE A 115 15.67 -18.08 -3.88
CA ILE A 115 15.64 -16.61 -3.84
C ILE A 115 14.24 -16.12 -3.45
N LEU A 116 13.20 -16.70 -4.04
CA LEU A 116 11.81 -16.34 -3.73
C LEU A 116 11.47 -16.64 -2.25
N ASN A 117 11.84 -17.82 -1.73
CA ASN A 117 11.60 -18.18 -0.33
C ASN A 117 12.35 -17.25 0.64
N ARG A 118 13.59 -16.86 0.33
CA ARG A 118 14.33 -15.87 1.14
C ARG A 118 13.62 -14.51 1.17
N ALA A 119 13.20 -14.02 0.01
CA ALA A 119 12.44 -12.77 -0.07
C ALA A 119 11.11 -12.86 0.70
N LEU A 120 10.38 -13.98 0.60
CA LEU A 120 9.17 -14.20 1.37
C LEU A 120 9.42 -14.17 2.88
N LEU A 121 10.46 -14.84 3.38
CA LEU A 121 10.79 -14.84 4.80
C LEU A 121 11.09 -13.42 5.30
N GLN A 122 11.86 -12.66 4.53
CA GLN A 122 12.16 -11.27 4.86
C GLN A 122 10.90 -10.42 4.92
N LEU A 123 10.08 -10.44 3.86
CA LEU A 123 8.85 -9.66 3.78
C LEU A 123 7.88 -10.02 4.91
N SER A 124 7.74 -11.32 5.21
CA SER A 124 6.92 -11.80 6.31
C SER A 124 7.40 -11.26 7.67
N GLU A 125 8.72 -11.22 7.93
CA GLU A 125 9.25 -10.62 9.16
C GLU A 125 8.98 -9.12 9.23
N MET A 126 9.10 -8.39 8.12
CA MET A 126 8.79 -6.94 8.08
C MET A 126 7.33 -6.67 8.38
N VAL A 127 6.43 -7.47 7.79
CA VAL A 127 4.99 -7.39 8.03
C VAL A 127 4.69 -7.73 9.48
N ALA A 128 5.28 -8.80 10.02
CA ALA A 128 5.09 -9.24 11.39
C ALA A 128 5.54 -8.19 12.41
N ARG A 129 6.75 -7.64 12.24
CA ARG A 129 7.27 -6.53 13.06
C ARG A 129 6.36 -5.32 13.00
N ARG A 130 5.90 -4.94 11.79
CA ARG A 130 5.01 -3.79 11.63
C ARG A 130 3.65 -4.04 12.28
N ALA A 131 3.12 -5.25 12.20
CA ALA A 131 1.89 -5.64 12.88
C ALA A 131 2.05 -5.53 14.40
N ARG A 132 3.10 -6.14 14.98
CA ARG A 132 3.43 -6.05 16.41
C ARG A 132 3.59 -4.62 16.92
N ARG A 133 4.34 -3.77 16.19
CA ARG A 133 4.54 -2.35 16.54
C ARG A 133 3.24 -1.54 16.59
N ASN A 134 2.21 -1.97 15.86
CA ASN A 134 0.90 -1.32 15.84
C ASN A 134 -0.15 -2.04 16.70
N HIS A 135 0.26 -3.05 17.48
CA HIS A 135 -0.61 -3.94 18.27
C HIS A 135 -1.69 -4.61 17.41
N LEU A 136 -1.28 -5.08 16.23
CA LEU A 136 -2.18 -5.70 15.26
C LEU A 136 -1.79 -7.16 15.00
N ALA A 137 -2.79 -7.97 14.78
CA ALA A 137 -2.69 -9.32 14.24
C ALA A 137 -3.68 -9.47 13.09
N GLY A 138 -3.47 -10.45 12.22
CA GLY A 138 -4.38 -10.70 11.11
C GLY A 138 -4.49 -12.18 10.80
N ARG A 139 -5.56 -12.56 10.11
CA ARG A 139 -5.85 -13.97 9.78
C ARG A 139 -5.85 -14.25 8.29
N VAL A 140 -5.70 -13.24 7.44
CA VAL A 140 -5.62 -13.44 5.99
C VAL A 140 -4.24 -13.01 5.50
N VAL A 141 -3.49 -13.97 4.97
CA VAL A 141 -2.18 -13.73 4.34
C VAL A 141 -2.37 -13.67 2.83
N ILE A 142 -1.88 -12.61 2.22
CA ILE A 142 -1.97 -12.34 0.79
C ILE A 142 -0.56 -12.29 0.22
N LEU A 143 -0.29 -13.16 -0.75
CA LEU A 143 0.90 -13.11 -1.58
C LEU A 143 0.58 -12.36 -2.87
N THR A 144 1.36 -11.33 -3.17
CA THR A 144 1.29 -10.57 -4.42
C THR A 144 2.55 -10.84 -5.23
N LEU A 145 2.38 -11.19 -6.51
CA LEU A 145 3.47 -11.36 -7.45
C LEU A 145 3.25 -10.40 -8.63
N ARG A 146 4.34 -9.79 -9.07
CA ARG A 146 4.42 -9.14 -10.37
C ARG A 146 5.46 -9.82 -11.21
N TYR A 147 5.12 -10.10 -12.44
CA TYR A 147 6.01 -10.69 -13.41
C TYR A 147 6.85 -9.64 -14.17
N ALA A 148 7.79 -10.12 -15.00
CA ALA A 148 8.65 -9.27 -15.82
C ALA A 148 7.89 -8.36 -16.81
N ASP A 149 6.75 -8.82 -17.32
CA ASP A 149 5.83 -8.06 -18.18
C ASP A 149 4.90 -7.10 -17.42
N PHE A 150 5.14 -6.88 -16.12
CA PHE A 150 4.34 -6.08 -15.21
C PHE A 150 2.93 -6.60 -14.91
N GLN A 151 2.54 -7.78 -15.40
CA GLN A 151 1.32 -8.43 -14.97
C GLN A 151 1.40 -8.74 -13.48
N THR A 152 0.43 -8.25 -12.71
CA THR A 152 0.37 -8.40 -11.26
C THR A 152 -0.85 -9.23 -10.89
N PHE A 153 -0.68 -10.20 -9.99
CA PHE A 153 -1.78 -10.95 -9.41
C PHE A 153 -1.50 -11.25 -7.95
N SER A 154 -2.56 -11.54 -7.21
CA SER A 154 -2.47 -11.92 -5.81
C SER A 154 -3.25 -13.20 -5.53
N ARG A 155 -2.81 -13.92 -4.52
CA ARG A 155 -3.46 -15.10 -3.95
C ARG A 155 -3.47 -14.96 -2.44
N ARG A 156 -4.47 -15.53 -1.80
CA ARG A 156 -4.67 -15.38 -0.37
C ARG A 156 -5.05 -16.70 0.27
N ILE A 157 -4.65 -16.87 1.52
CA ILE A 157 -5.13 -17.92 2.40
C ILE A 157 -5.66 -17.30 3.68
N ARG A 158 -6.69 -17.93 4.25
CA ARG A 158 -7.25 -17.57 5.54
C ARG A 158 -6.80 -18.61 6.56
N LEU A 159 -6.20 -18.15 7.63
CA LEU A 159 -5.75 -18.95 8.76
C LEU A 159 -6.88 -19.08 9.79
N ALA A 160 -6.83 -20.16 10.57
CA ALA A 160 -7.79 -20.41 11.64
C ALA A 160 -7.65 -19.44 12.83
N ARG A 161 -6.41 -19.00 13.10
CA ARG A 161 -6.08 -18.05 14.17
C ARG A 161 -5.54 -16.73 13.61
N PHE A 162 -5.66 -15.67 14.40
CA PHE A 162 -4.94 -14.42 14.12
C PHE A 162 -3.45 -14.62 14.41
N VAL A 163 -2.61 -14.21 13.48
CA VAL A 163 -1.15 -14.33 13.57
C VAL A 163 -0.50 -12.97 13.44
N HIS A 164 0.66 -12.84 14.07
CA HIS A 164 1.52 -11.66 13.99
C HIS A 164 3.01 -12.06 14.06
N HIS A 165 3.32 -13.36 13.97
CA HIS A 165 4.68 -13.90 13.94
C HIS A 165 5.18 -14.10 12.52
N GLY A 166 6.43 -13.70 12.27
CA GLY A 166 7.08 -13.80 10.95
C GLY A 166 7.07 -15.20 10.38
N PRO A 167 7.48 -16.24 11.13
CA PRO A 167 7.47 -17.62 10.66
C PRO A 167 6.10 -18.15 10.23
N GLU A 168 5.02 -17.79 10.94
CA GLU A 168 3.67 -18.23 10.57
C GLU A 168 3.19 -17.59 9.27
N ILE A 169 3.43 -16.28 9.14
CA ILE A 169 3.10 -15.52 7.92
C ILE A 169 3.93 -16.05 6.74
N TYR A 170 5.21 -16.36 6.97
CA TYR A 170 6.10 -16.98 5.99
C TYR A 170 5.57 -18.34 5.53
N LEU A 171 5.22 -19.25 6.44
CA LEU A 171 4.70 -20.57 6.09
C LEU A 171 3.42 -20.46 5.24
N ALA A 172 2.51 -19.57 5.59
CA ALA A 172 1.30 -19.31 4.80
C ALA A 172 1.64 -18.76 3.39
N ALA A 173 2.58 -17.81 3.30
CA ALA A 173 3.00 -17.26 2.00
C ALA A 173 3.72 -18.32 1.13
N ARG A 174 4.50 -19.21 1.74
CA ARG A 174 5.14 -20.34 1.05
C ARG A 174 4.13 -21.37 0.55
N GLU A 175 3.10 -21.65 1.34
CA GLU A 175 2.03 -22.53 0.90
C GLU A 175 1.38 -21.96 -0.35
N ILE A 176 1.04 -20.67 -0.35
CA ILE A 176 0.49 -20.00 -1.52
C ILE A 176 1.44 -20.13 -2.71
N ILE A 177 2.73 -19.77 -2.59
CA ILE A 177 3.65 -19.82 -3.73
C ILE A 177 3.87 -21.25 -4.24
N GLY A 178 3.86 -22.25 -3.36
CA GLY A 178 4.00 -23.67 -3.71
C GLY A 178 2.85 -24.21 -4.56
N THR A 179 1.66 -23.61 -4.46
CA THR A 179 0.51 -23.95 -5.32
C THR A 179 0.57 -23.30 -6.70
N LEU A 180 1.52 -22.38 -6.95
CA LEU A 180 1.58 -21.61 -8.19
C LEU A 180 2.55 -22.20 -9.19
N GLN A 181 2.05 -22.43 -10.40
CA GLN A 181 2.91 -22.60 -11.57
C GLN A 181 3.29 -21.20 -12.09
N LEU A 182 4.54 -20.81 -11.87
CA LEU A 182 5.07 -19.53 -12.34
C LEU A 182 5.13 -19.54 -13.87
N ARG A 183 4.42 -18.61 -14.50
CA ARG A 183 4.39 -18.48 -15.97
C ARG A 183 5.66 -17.84 -16.52
N GLN A 184 6.34 -17.03 -15.70
CA GLN A 184 7.53 -16.29 -16.06
C GLN A 184 8.28 -15.85 -14.80
N ARG A 185 9.45 -15.24 -14.97
CA ARG A 185 10.26 -14.74 -13.87
C ARG A 185 9.53 -13.63 -13.11
N VAL A 186 9.65 -13.68 -11.79
CA VAL A 186 9.05 -12.74 -10.84
C VAL A 186 9.93 -11.51 -10.72
N ARG A 187 9.33 -10.34 -10.87
CA ARG A 187 9.95 -9.02 -10.73
C ARG A 187 9.73 -8.42 -9.35
N LEU A 188 8.54 -8.60 -8.77
CA LEU A 188 8.22 -8.10 -7.43
C LEU A 188 7.45 -9.17 -6.65
N LEU A 189 7.76 -9.25 -5.36
CA LEU A 189 7.04 -10.03 -4.37
C LEU A 189 6.48 -9.10 -3.30
N GLY A 190 5.27 -9.41 -2.82
CA GLY A 190 4.64 -8.72 -1.72
C GLY A 190 3.94 -9.69 -0.78
N VAL A 191 4.08 -9.46 0.52
CA VAL A 191 3.34 -10.15 1.56
C VAL A 191 2.47 -9.12 2.27
N THR A 192 1.19 -9.42 2.42
CA THR A 192 0.24 -8.55 3.11
C THR A 192 -0.58 -9.37 4.09
N LEU A 193 -0.73 -8.85 5.29
CA LEU A 193 -1.64 -9.32 6.31
C LEU A 193 -2.90 -8.45 6.29
N SER A 194 -4.08 -9.07 6.30
CA SER A 194 -5.37 -8.37 6.29
C SER A 194 -6.36 -9.07 7.21
N ASP A 195 -7.58 -8.52 7.29
CA ASP A 195 -8.57 -8.94 8.29
C ASP A 195 -7.94 -8.78 9.68
N LEU A 196 -7.54 -7.54 9.93
CA LEU A 196 -6.73 -7.16 11.08
C LEU A 196 -7.61 -7.01 12.31
N THR A 197 -7.01 -7.29 13.46
CA THR A 197 -7.61 -7.08 14.77
C THR A 197 -6.57 -6.55 15.73
N ARG A 198 -7.03 -5.82 16.74
CA ARG A 198 -6.21 -5.22 17.79
C ARG A 198 -6.52 -5.91 19.12
N ASP A 199 -5.48 -6.20 19.89
CA ASP A 199 -5.57 -6.66 21.29
C ASP A 199 -6.33 -7.99 21.55
N ILE A 200 -6.51 -8.87 20.55
CA ILE A 200 -7.16 -10.19 20.71
C ILE A 200 -6.15 -11.35 20.70
N LEU A 201 -4.87 -11.10 20.94
CA LEU A 201 -3.91 -12.20 21.01
C LEU A 201 -4.04 -12.88 22.36
N GLN A 202 -4.65 -14.07 22.34
CA GLN A 202 -4.74 -14.94 23.51
C GLN A 202 -3.34 -15.19 24.06
N LEU A 203 -3.15 -14.96 25.36
CA LEU A 203 -1.89 -15.27 26.03
C LEU A 203 -1.53 -16.74 25.79
N PRO A 204 -0.32 -17.03 25.30
CA PRO A 204 0.08 -18.39 25.01
C PRO A 204 0.06 -19.26 26.27
N LEU A 205 -0.80 -20.27 26.26
CA LEU A 205 -0.94 -21.23 27.36
C LEU A 205 0.28 -22.16 27.46
N PHE A 206 0.88 -22.50 26.32
CA PHE A 206 2.02 -23.42 26.23
C PHE A 206 3.35 -22.68 26.25
N GLU A 207 4.34 -23.26 26.91
CA GLU A 207 5.67 -22.68 27.05
C GLU A 207 6.37 -22.42 25.70
N THR A 208 6.19 -23.32 24.74
CA THR A 208 6.75 -23.18 23.40
C THR A 208 6.26 -21.92 22.69
N GLU A 209 4.98 -21.59 22.81
CA GLU A 209 4.41 -20.37 22.21
C GLU A 209 4.90 -19.12 22.95
N ARG A 210 4.98 -19.16 24.29
CA ARG A 210 5.61 -18.08 25.10
C ARG A 210 7.04 -17.79 24.65
N ARG A 211 7.85 -18.83 24.45
CA ARG A 211 9.24 -18.69 23.99
C ARG A 211 9.31 -18.03 22.60
N LYS A 212 8.38 -18.34 21.68
CA LYS A 212 8.32 -17.71 20.35
C LYS A 212 7.97 -16.22 20.42
N GLU A 213 7.04 -15.84 21.27
CA GLU A 213 6.69 -14.44 21.53
C GLU A 213 7.88 -13.69 22.11
N SER A 214 8.47 -14.19 23.21
CA SER A 214 9.64 -13.56 23.83
C SER A 214 10.83 -13.43 22.88
N LEU A 215 11.04 -14.42 21.99
CA LEU A 215 12.07 -14.35 20.94
C LEU A 215 11.77 -13.21 19.96
N SER A 216 10.54 -13.13 19.45
CA SER A 216 10.12 -12.10 18.49
C SER A 216 10.28 -10.70 19.09
N GLU A 217 9.87 -10.51 20.34
CA GLU A 217 10.02 -9.25 21.07
C GLU A 217 11.50 -8.90 21.36
N ALA A 218 12.32 -9.88 21.71
CA ALA A 218 13.76 -9.68 21.91
C ALA A 218 14.44 -9.26 20.60
N MET A 219 14.13 -9.95 19.50
CA MET A 219 14.59 -9.57 18.16
C MET A 219 14.14 -8.15 17.81
N ASP A 220 12.90 -7.80 18.14
CA ASP A 220 12.37 -6.49 17.83
C ASP A 220 13.09 -5.38 18.58
N ARG A 221 13.29 -5.53 19.90
CA ARG A 221 14.04 -4.60 20.75
C ARG A 221 15.47 -4.37 20.27
N VAL A 222 16.18 -5.44 19.90
CA VAL A 222 17.55 -5.33 19.36
C VAL A 222 17.55 -4.52 18.05
N ASN A 223 16.63 -4.84 17.15
CA ASN A 223 16.52 -4.17 15.86
C ASN A 223 15.99 -2.72 15.97
N ASP A 224 15.18 -2.39 16.98
CA ASP A 224 14.74 -1.01 17.21
C ASP A 224 15.89 -0.15 17.72
N ARG A 225 16.77 -0.72 18.56
CA ARG A 225 17.91 -0.02 19.15
C ARG A 225 19.10 0.13 18.20
N TYR A 226 19.43 -0.93 17.47
CA TYR A 226 20.67 -1.02 16.68
C TYR A 226 20.43 -0.96 15.17
N GLY A 227 19.21 -0.67 14.73
CA GLY A 227 18.83 -0.59 13.33
C GLY A 227 18.14 -1.85 12.81
N MET A 228 17.30 -1.65 11.80
CA MET A 228 16.46 -2.72 11.25
C MET A 228 17.31 -3.89 10.76
N PHE A 229 16.93 -5.11 11.18
CA PHE A 229 17.55 -6.37 10.81
C PHE A 229 19.01 -6.56 11.24
N THR A 230 19.48 -5.86 12.27
CA THR A 230 20.74 -6.18 12.97
C THR A 230 20.74 -7.63 13.50
N LEU A 231 19.60 -8.10 14.02
CA LEU A 231 19.34 -9.50 14.34
C LEU A 231 18.27 -10.05 13.38
N THR A 232 18.58 -11.15 12.70
CA THR A 232 17.69 -11.75 11.71
C THR A 232 17.88 -13.27 11.62
N TRP A 233 17.02 -13.92 10.84
CA TRP A 233 17.08 -15.36 10.57
C TRP A 233 18.35 -15.72 9.78
N GLY A 234 19.02 -16.81 10.14
CA GLY A 234 20.26 -17.24 9.48
C GLY A 234 20.12 -17.43 7.96
N THR A 235 18.93 -17.82 7.50
CA THR A 235 18.58 -17.94 6.07
C THR A 235 18.69 -16.62 5.30
N LEU A 236 18.68 -15.48 6.00
CA LEU A 236 18.76 -14.12 5.44
C LEU A 236 20.17 -13.50 5.54
N ARG A 237 21.20 -14.29 5.89
CA ARG A 237 22.56 -13.79 6.11
C ARG A 237 23.20 -13.15 4.86
N ASP A 238 23.03 -13.74 3.68
CA ASP A 238 23.61 -13.25 2.41
C ASP A 238 22.74 -12.19 1.71
N ARG A 239 22.05 -11.35 2.48
CA ARG A 239 21.10 -10.38 1.93
C ARG A 239 21.82 -9.21 1.25
N SER A 240 21.39 -8.86 0.04
CA SER A 240 21.59 -7.52 -0.52
C SER A 240 20.77 -6.52 0.30
N ARG A 241 21.42 -5.58 1.01
CA ARG A 241 20.73 -4.51 1.76
C ARG A 241 19.65 -3.88 0.87
N GLU A 242 18.39 -3.96 1.28
CA GLU A 242 17.33 -3.26 0.55
C GLU A 242 17.62 -1.77 0.59
N PRO A 243 17.52 -1.06 -0.54
CA PRO A 243 17.53 0.39 -0.52
C PRO A 243 16.44 0.86 0.44
N GLY A 244 16.76 1.79 1.34
CA GLY A 244 15.78 2.33 2.26
C GLY A 244 14.55 2.89 1.51
N VAL A 245 13.38 2.89 2.14
CA VAL A 245 12.19 3.50 1.54
C VAL A 245 12.29 5.01 1.70
N ILE A 246 12.14 5.77 0.60
CA ILE A 246 12.02 7.23 0.68
C ILE A 246 10.75 7.55 1.47
N SER A 247 10.92 8.24 2.58
CA SER A 247 9.83 8.69 3.41
C SER A 247 9.09 9.83 2.72
N PRO A 248 7.74 9.84 2.73
CA PRO A 248 6.96 10.93 2.16
C PRO A 248 7.40 12.28 2.74
N ALA A 249 7.39 13.33 1.93
CA ALA A 249 7.90 14.66 2.31
C ALA A 249 7.26 15.26 3.58
N TRP A 250 6.06 14.82 3.96
CA TRP A 250 5.34 15.28 5.14
C TRP A 250 5.73 14.57 6.44
N ARG A 251 6.46 13.44 6.39
CA ARG A 251 6.91 12.76 7.61
C ARG A 251 8.13 13.47 8.19
N PRO A 252 8.12 13.87 9.47
CA PRO A 252 9.24 14.60 10.08
C PRO A 252 10.50 13.75 10.27
N SER A 253 10.41 12.42 10.15
CA SER A 253 11.54 11.51 10.23
C SER A 253 11.46 10.43 9.16
N GLY A 254 12.63 9.98 8.71
CA GLY A 254 12.81 8.89 7.76
C GLY A 254 13.87 9.18 6.71
N ASN A 255 14.15 8.20 5.85
CA ASN A 255 15.12 8.39 4.77
C ASN A 255 14.49 9.27 3.68
N HIS A 256 14.95 10.50 3.51
CA HIS A 256 14.49 11.37 2.40
C HIS A 256 15.33 11.21 1.13
N TYR A 257 16.42 10.43 1.22
CA TYR A 257 17.34 10.18 0.14
C TYR A 257 17.66 8.68 0.07
N VAL A 258 17.73 8.15 -1.15
CA VAL A 258 18.27 6.82 -1.42
C VAL A 258 19.38 7.03 -2.44
N ASN A 259 20.62 6.68 -2.08
CA ASN A 259 21.71 6.64 -3.04
C ASN A 259 21.43 5.51 -4.03
N VAL A 260 20.84 5.84 -5.17
CA VAL A 260 20.73 4.92 -6.30
C VAL A 260 22.07 5.01 -7.03
N LYS A 261 22.89 3.96 -6.93
CA LYS A 261 24.02 3.73 -7.83
C LYS A 261 23.52 3.08 -9.12
#